data_AF-A0A127T5K8-F1
#
_entry.id   AF-A0A127T5K8-F1
#
_cell.length_a   1.000
_cell.length_b   1.000
_cell.length_c   1.000
_cell.angle_alpha   90.00
_cell.angle_beta   90.00
_cell.angle_gamma   90.00
#
_symmetry.space_group_name_H-M   'P 1'
#
loop_
_entity.id
_entity.type
_entity.pdbx_description
1 polymer ?
#
loop_
_entity_poly.entity_id
_entity_poly.type
_entity_poly.pdbx_seq_one_letter_code
_entity_poly.pdbx_strand_id
1 'polypeptide(L)' 'VQHNLFMGDIVAAWSDDRVFRNGHWIFDDAPDELRTVHYVAGGQFYAIGKGSKFDHGPGKD' A
#
# COMPACT_ATOMS: atom_id res chain seq x y z
N VAL A 1 -23.51 7.99 -17.87
CA VAL A 1 -23.14 8.16 -16.44
C VAL A 1 -21.91 9.04 -16.37
N GLN A 2 -22.00 10.17 -15.68
CA GLN A 2 -20.95 11.16 -15.59
C GLN A 2 -19.94 10.70 -14.53
N HIS A 3 -18.71 10.38 -14.94
CA HIS A 3 -17.62 10.09 -14.02
C HIS A 3 -16.81 11.37 -13.85
N ASN A 4 -16.78 11.90 -12.63
CA ASN A 4 -16.07 13.14 -12.32
C ASN A 4 -14.70 12.82 -11.72
N LEU A 5 -13.67 13.48 -12.23
CA LEU A 5 -12.35 13.53 -11.60
C LEU A 5 -12.34 14.66 -10.57
N PHE A 6 -11.88 14.36 -9.36
CA PHE A 6 -11.64 15.35 -8.31
C PHE A 6 -10.13 15.50 -8.10
N MET A 7 -9.68 16.74 -7.88
CA MET A 7 -8.30 17.06 -7.50
C MET A 7 -8.30 17.85 -6.20
N GLY A 8 -7.27 17.66 -5.39
CA GLY A 8 -7.09 18.40 -4.14
C GLY A 8 -5.67 18.24 -3.60
N ASP A 9 -5.26 19.20 -2.77
CA ASP A 9 -3.93 19.23 -2.15
C ASP A 9 -3.91 18.45 -0.83
N ILE A 10 -2.86 17.68 -0.60
CA ILE A 10 -2.63 16.98 0.67
C ILE A 10 -1.89 17.93 1.62
N VAL A 11 -2.59 18.43 2.63
CA VAL A 11 -2.03 19.38 3.61
C VAL A 11 -1.39 18.71 4.83
N ALA A 12 -1.73 17.45 5.10
CA ALA A 12 -1.19 16.64 6.19
C ALA A 12 -1.47 15.14 5.94
N ALA A 13 -0.68 14.27 6.57
CA ALA A 13 -0.85 12.82 6.53
C ALA A 13 -0.47 12.19 7.88
N TRP A 14 -1.12 11.07 8.20
CA TRP A 14 -0.88 10.29 9.40
C TRP A 14 -0.94 8.80 9.06
N SER A 15 -0.32 8.00 9.91
CA SER A 15 -0.30 6.55 9.80
C SER A 15 -0.23 5.90 11.18
N ASP A 16 -0.58 4.63 11.25
CA ASP A 16 -0.31 3.81 12.43
C ASP A 16 1.16 3.37 12.42
N ASP A 17 1.91 3.73 13.47
CA ASP A 17 3.34 3.45 13.61
C ASP A 17 3.69 1.95 13.58
N ARG A 18 2.69 1.07 13.80
CA ARG A 18 2.84 -0.37 13.67
C ARG A 18 3.08 -0.82 12.23
N VAL A 19 2.60 -0.08 11.23
CA VAL A 19 2.72 -0.44 9.80
C VAL A 19 3.49 0.56 8.96
N PHE A 20 3.62 1.81 9.41
CA PHE A 20 4.41 2.83 8.72
C PHE A 20 5.21 3.65 9.72
N ARG A 21 6.52 3.59 9.62
CA ARG A 21 7.43 4.36 10.49
C ARG A 21 8.65 4.82 9.71
N ASN A 22 9.21 5.96 10.08
CA ASN A 22 10.41 6.52 9.45
C ASN A 22 10.32 6.60 7.91
N GLY A 23 9.13 6.93 7.39
CA GLY A 23 8.89 7.07 5.94
C GLY A 23 8.75 5.77 5.16
N HIS A 24 8.65 4.61 5.83
CA HIS A 24 8.58 3.31 5.17
C HIS A 24 7.43 2.46 5.70
N TRP A 25 6.80 1.71 4.79
CA TRP A 25 5.92 0.61 5.15
C TRP A 25 6.72 -0.58 5.67
N ILE A 26 6.18 -1.25 6.68
CA ILE A 26 6.82 -2.38 7.38
C ILE A 26 5.82 -3.52 7.59
N PHE A 27 5.02 -3.81 6.56
CA PHE A 27 3.96 -4.82 6.63
C PHE A 27 4.46 -6.22 7.00
N ASP A 28 5.71 -6.55 6.65
CA ASP A 28 6.30 -7.87 6.95
C ASP A 28 6.54 -8.07 8.47
N ASP A 29 6.61 -6.98 9.25
CA ASP A 29 6.80 -7.00 10.71
C ASP A 29 5.49 -6.72 11.49
N ALA A 30 4.39 -6.49 10.78
CA ALA A 30 3.10 -6.10 11.36
C ALA A 30 2.07 -7.25 11.28
N PRO A 31 1.04 -7.25 12.13
CA PRO A 31 -0.07 -8.21 12.02
C PRO A 31 -0.75 -8.16 10.65
N ASP A 32 -1.14 -9.32 10.12
CA ASP A 32 -1.75 -9.44 8.78
C ASP A 32 -3.05 -8.64 8.65
N GLU A 33 -3.78 -8.43 9.76
CA GLU A 33 -4.99 -7.60 9.78
C GLU A 33 -4.75 -6.12 9.44
N LEU A 34 -3.50 -5.64 9.46
CA LEU A 34 -3.13 -4.27 9.12
C LEU A 34 -2.64 -4.13 7.67
N ARG A 35 -2.64 -5.20 6.88
CA ARG A 35 -2.33 -5.14 5.44
C ARG A 35 -3.39 -4.34 4.70
N THR A 36 -2.96 -3.50 3.75
CA THR A 36 -3.89 -2.78 2.88
C THR A 36 -4.61 -3.74 1.93
N VAL A 37 -5.88 -3.42 1.63
CA VAL A 37 -6.71 -4.19 0.70
C VAL A 37 -6.75 -3.54 -0.68
N HIS A 38 -6.65 -4.36 -1.72
CA HIS A 38 -6.60 -3.96 -3.11
C HIS A 38 -7.75 -4.65 -3.86
N TYR A 39 -8.74 -3.86 -4.32
CA TYR A 39 -9.94 -4.38 -4.99
C TYR A 39 -9.64 -4.92 -6.39
N VAL A 40 -10.31 -6.00 -6.77
CA VAL A 40 -10.24 -6.58 -8.12
C VAL A 40 -11.60 -6.54 -8.80
N ALA A 41 -12.53 -7.41 -8.38
CA ALA A 41 -13.88 -7.50 -8.95
C ALA A 41 -14.79 -8.35 -8.04
N GLY A 42 -16.11 -8.20 -8.17
CA GLY A 42 -17.08 -9.11 -7.56
C GLY A 42 -17.01 -9.20 -6.03
N GLY A 43 -16.55 -8.14 -5.36
CA GLY A 43 -16.34 -8.13 -3.91
C GLY A 43 -15.08 -8.85 -3.44
N GLN A 44 -14.20 -9.28 -4.35
CA GLN A 44 -12.92 -9.90 -4.02
C GLN A 44 -11.79 -8.85 -3.90
N PHE A 45 -10.93 -9.06 -2.92
CA PHE A 45 -9.79 -8.20 -2.60
C PHE A 45 -8.54 -9.06 -2.38
N TYR A 46 -7.38 -8.49 -2.67
CA TYR A 46 -6.10 -9.01 -2.20
C TYR A 46 -5.54 -8.11 -1.10
N ALA A 47 -4.98 -8.72 -0.06
CA ALA A 47 -4.10 -7.99 0.85
C ALA A 47 -2.75 -7.73 0.17
N ILE A 48 -2.05 -6.66 0.54
CA ILE A 48 -0.67 -6.44 0.07
C ILE A 48 0.21 -7.66 0.37
N GLY A 49 1.06 -8.01 -0.59
CA GLY A 49 1.90 -9.19 -0.51
C GLY A 49 3.10 -9.02 0.42
N LYS A 50 3.92 -10.07 0.50
CA LYS A 50 5.24 -10.02 1.15
C LYS A 50 6.14 -9.02 0.42
N GLY A 51 6.93 -8.27 1.18
CA GLY A 51 7.94 -7.38 0.61
C GLY A 51 9.03 -8.16 -0.13
N SER A 52 9.49 -7.57 -1.25
CA SER A 52 10.67 -8.04 -1.98
C SER A 52 11.63 -6.87 -2.13
N LYS A 53 12.90 -7.10 -1.82
CA LYS A 53 13.96 -6.13 -2.05
C LYS A 53 14.82 -6.62 -3.21
N PHE A 54 15.02 -5.72 -4.15
CA PHE A 54 15.87 -5.91 -5.32
C PHE A 54 17.13 -5.08 -5.12
N ASP A 55 18.29 -5.66 -5.43
CA ASP A 55 19.58 -4.95 -5.37
C ASP A 55 19.83 -4.20 -6.69
N HIS A 56 19.23 -4.66 -7.79
CA HIS A 56 19.28 -4.01 -9.09
C HIS A 56 17.88 -3.82 -9.68
N GLY A 57 17.77 -2.98 -10.70
CA GLY A 57 16.51 -2.75 -11.38
C GLY A 57 15.95 -4.02 -12.05
N PRO A 58 14.67 -3.98 -12.49
CA PRO A 58 14.01 -5.13 -13.12
C PRO A 58 14.86 -5.76 -14.24
N GLY A 59 15.08 -7.08 -14.17
CA GLY A 59 15.83 -7.85 -15.17
C GLY A 59 17.34 -7.97 -14.92
N LYS A 60 17.83 -7.58 -13.74
CA LYS A 60 19.24 -7.72 -13.33
C LYS A 60 19.44 -8.51 -12.02
N ASP A 61 18.34 -8.94 -11.42
CA ASP A 61 18.24 -9.80 -10.24
C ASP A 61 17.57 -11.13 -10.61
#